data_AF-A0A0R3XBV8-F1
#
_entry.id   AF-A0A0R3XBV8-F1
#
_cell.length_a   1.000
_cell.length_b   1.000
_cell.length_c   1.000
_cell.angle_alpha   90.00
_cell.angle_beta   90.00
_cell.angle_gamma   90.00
#
_symmetry.space_group_name_H-M   'P 1'
#
loop_
_entity.id
_entity.type
_entity.pdbx_description
1 polymer ?
#
loop_
_entity_poly.entity_id
_entity_poly.type
_entity_poly.pdbx_seq_one_letter_code
_entity_poly.pdbx_strand_id
1 'polypeptide(L)'
;MMLATLSPADVNYEETLSTLRYADRAKQIVCKAVINEDPNARIIRELKLEVEHLRALLRLEKGVTITGVLFTALSRNCLSTADIPVKMETSLELREYETRIEELRASEKLLAELNETLEMKLKKTEALRAQREQELRGMGIALHADGALTGVFAPKVRRTNLCISTFLTDTPNLVNLNEDPTMSECLIYYLKEGTTR
;
A
#
# COMPACT_ATOMS: atom_id res chain seq x y z
N MET A 1 9.84 -4.37 19.73
CA MET A 1 10.98 -5.28 20.01
C MET A 1 12.22 -4.43 20.14
N MET A 2 12.99 -4.58 21.21
CA MET A 2 14.27 -3.89 21.40
C MET A 2 15.42 -4.87 21.17
N LEU A 3 16.44 -4.45 20.42
CA LEU A 3 17.68 -5.20 20.21
C LEU A 3 18.85 -4.38 20.76
N ALA A 4 19.58 -4.92 21.72
CA ALA A 4 20.77 -4.31 22.29
C ALA A 4 22.02 -4.90 21.63
N THR A 5 22.76 -4.09 20.87
CA THR A 5 24.03 -4.50 20.25
C THR A 5 25.18 -4.15 21.18
N LEU A 6 25.95 -5.15 21.60
CA LEU A 6 27.05 -5.00 22.54
C LEU A 6 28.37 -5.41 21.89
N SER A 7 29.46 -4.80 22.33
CA SER A 7 30.82 -5.16 21.92
C SER A 7 31.45 -6.04 23.00
N PRO A 8 32.09 -7.17 22.64
CA PRO A 8 32.73 -8.05 23.63
C PRO A 8 34.07 -7.52 24.16
N ALA A 9 34.55 -6.36 23.68
CA ALA A 9 35.83 -5.81 24.07
C ALA A 9 35.75 -5.05 25.41
N ASP A 10 36.71 -5.30 26.31
CA ASP A 10 36.74 -4.71 27.65
C ASP A 10 36.84 -3.18 27.66
N VAL A 11 37.44 -2.60 26.61
CA VAL A 11 37.51 -1.13 26.43
C VAL A 11 36.14 -0.46 26.35
N ASN A 12 35.10 -1.22 25.97
CA ASN A 12 33.73 -0.72 25.80
C ASN A 12 32.81 -1.16 26.96
N TYR A 13 33.37 -1.57 28.10
CA TYR A 13 32.61 -2.10 29.23
C TYR A 13 31.55 -1.12 29.76
N GLU A 14 31.89 0.16 29.91
CA GLU A 14 30.99 1.19 30.45
C GLU A 14 29.79 1.46 29.52
N GLU A 15 30.03 1.55 28.21
CA GLU A 15 29.01 1.71 27.18
C GLU A 15 28.09 0.48 27.10
N THR A 16 28.70 -0.70 27.19
CA THR A 16 28.00 -1.98 27.21
C THR A 16 27.09 -2.10 28.43
N LEU A 17 27.58 -1.73 29.61
CA LEU A 17 26.80 -1.71 30.85
C LEU A 17 25.64 -0.69 30.78
N SER A 18 25.87 0.48 30.19
CA SER A 18 24.84 1.50 30.01
C SER A 18 23.72 1.03 29.08
N THR A 19 24.07 0.33 27.99
CA THR A 19 23.11 -0.28 27.06
C THR A 19 22.30 -1.39 27.74
N LEU A 20 22.95 -2.26 28.54
CA LEU A 20 22.26 -3.30 29.32
C LEU A 20 21.29 -2.71 30.35
N ARG A 21 21.70 -1.66 31.07
CA ARG A 21 20.81 -0.97 32.02
C ARG A 21 19.60 -0.35 31.33
N TYR A 22 19.79 0.19 30.12
CA TYR A 22 18.67 0.71 29.32
C TYR A 22 17.75 -0.42 28.85
N ALA A 23 18.30 -1.56 28.41
CA ALA A 23 17.52 -2.73 28.02
C ALA A 23 16.69 -3.29 29.18
N ASP A 24 17.23 -3.30 30.39
CA ASP A 24 16.51 -3.75 31.59
C ASP A 24 15.31 -2.83 31.91
N ARG A 25 15.48 -1.51 31.78
CA ARG A 25 14.35 -0.56 31.90
C ARG A 25 13.33 -0.75 30.79
N ALA A 26 13.77 -0.95 29.55
CA ALA A 26 12.88 -1.15 28.41
C ALA A 26 12.04 -2.43 28.53
N LYS A 27 12.58 -3.48 29.17
CA LYS A 27 11.85 -4.72 29.49
C LYS A 27 10.64 -4.47 30.41
N GLN A 28 10.69 -3.43 31.26
CA GLN A 28 9.61 -3.10 32.19
C GLN A 28 8.44 -2.36 31.53
N ILE A 29 8.59 -1.93 30.27
CA ILE A 29 7.54 -1.21 29.55
C ILE A 29 6.47 -2.20 29.07
N VAL A 30 5.24 -2.02 29.57
CA VAL A 30 4.08 -2.85 29.18
C VAL A 30 3.39 -2.24 27.96
N CYS A 31 3.42 -2.95 26.82
CA CYS A 31 2.70 -2.55 25.62
C CYS A 31 1.30 -3.17 25.58
N LYS A 32 0.28 -2.36 25.28
CA LYS A 32 -1.07 -2.84 24.94
C LYS A 32 -1.23 -2.80 23.42
N ALA A 33 -1.07 -3.95 22.78
CA ALA A 33 -1.31 -4.08 21.34
C ALA A 33 -2.83 -4.17 21.10
N VAL A 34 -3.36 -3.19 20.37
CA VAL A 34 -4.75 -3.19 19.87
C VAL A 34 -4.68 -3.42 18.37
N ILE A 35 -5.62 -4.18 17.83
CA ILE A 35 -5.77 -4.35 16.38
C ILE A 35 -6.17 -2.98 15.83
N ASN A 36 -5.28 -2.37 15.04
CA ASN A 36 -5.59 -1.14 14.32
C ASN A 36 -6.58 -1.49 13.21
N GLU A 37 -7.87 -1.38 13.51
CA GLU A 37 -8.90 -1.32 12.48
C GLU A 37 -8.86 0.05 11.83
N ASP A 38 -8.91 0.11 10.50
CA ASP A 38 -9.07 1.38 9.81
C ASP A 38 -10.36 2.05 10.28
N PRO A 39 -10.36 3.36 10.59
CA PRO A 39 -11.56 4.07 11.04
C PRO A 39 -12.71 3.91 10.03
N ASN A 40 -12.36 3.87 8.73
CA ASN A 40 -13.31 3.64 7.64
C ASN A 40 -13.88 2.21 7.68
N ALA A 41 -13.06 1.19 7.94
CA ALA A 41 -13.51 -0.19 8.05
C ALA A 41 -14.45 -0.41 9.25
N ARG A 42 -14.20 0.32 10.35
CA ARG A 42 -15.10 0.35 11.51
C ARG A 42 -16.45 0.97 11.17
N ILE A 43 -16.44 2.16 10.55
CA ILE A 43 -17.65 2.90 10.15
C ILE A 43 -18.48 2.08 9.16
N ILE A 44 -17.84 1.50 8.12
CA ILE A 44 -18.54 0.68 7.12
C ILE A 44 -19.22 -0.54 7.77
N ARG A 45 -18.60 -1.14 8.79
CA ARG A 45 -19.18 -2.28 9.51
C ARG A 45 -20.41 -1.88 10.33
N GLU A 46 -20.32 -0.77 11.05
CA GLU A 46 -21.40 -0.22 11.86
C GLU A 46 -22.60 0.19 10.99
N LEU A 47 -22.36 0.93 9.91
CA LEU A 47 -23.38 1.31 8.94
C LEU A 47 -24.06 0.10 8.32
N LYS A 48 -23.31 -0.97 7.99
CA LYS A 48 -23.90 -2.21 7.47
C LYS A 48 -24.80 -2.90 8.48
N LEU A 49 -24.40 -2.95 9.76
CA LEU A 49 -25.22 -3.52 10.84
C LEU A 49 -26.49 -2.72 11.07
N GLU A 50 -26.41 -1.39 11.04
CA GLU A 50 -27.58 -0.51 11.16
C GLU A 50 -28.54 -0.69 9.98
N VAL A 51 -28.02 -0.75 8.75
CA VAL A 51 -28.83 -1.02 7.57
C VAL A 51 -29.52 -2.39 7.65
N GLU A 52 -28.83 -3.41 8.15
CA GLU A 52 -29.42 -4.73 8.38
C GLU A 52 -30.51 -4.71 9.46
N HIS A 53 -30.27 -4.01 10.57
CA HIS A 53 -31.23 -3.86 11.66
C HIS A 53 -32.51 -3.13 11.19
N LEU A 54 -32.37 -2.00 10.51
CA LEU A 54 -33.48 -1.24 9.95
C LEU A 54 -34.25 -2.04 8.89
N ARG A 55 -33.54 -2.80 8.04
CA ARG A 55 -34.18 -3.72 7.08
C ARG A 55 -34.95 -4.84 7.78
N ALA A 56 -34.48 -5.34 8.92
CA ALA A 56 -35.19 -6.34 9.71
C ALA A 56 -36.48 -5.76 10.34
N LEU A 57 -36.40 -4.55 10.91
CA LEU A 57 -37.57 -3.84 11.45
C LEU A 57 -38.61 -3.54 10.37
N LEU A 58 -38.18 -3.01 9.22
CA LEU A 58 -39.08 -2.77 8.09
C LEU A 58 -39.67 -4.06 7.52
N ARG A 59 -38.97 -5.19 7.59
CA ARG A 59 -39.53 -6.51 7.21
C ARG A 59 -40.61 -6.98 8.18
N LEU A 60 -40.40 -6.79 9.49
CA LEU A 60 -41.40 -7.08 10.51
C LEU A 60 -42.64 -6.18 10.35
N GLU A 61 -42.44 -4.89 10.13
CA GLU A 61 -43.51 -3.90 9.98
C GLU A 61 -44.29 -4.07 8.66
N LYS A 62 -43.60 -4.41 7.56
CA LYS A 62 -44.25 -4.80 6.28
C LYS A 62 -44.99 -6.14 6.38
N GLY A 63 -44.65 -7.01 7.32
CA GLY A 63 -45.41 -8.22 7.64
C GLY A 63 -46.76 -7.94 8.31
N VAL A 64 -46.86 -6.83 9.04
CA VAL A 64 -48.09 -6.41 9.76
C VAL A 64 -49.05 -5.64 8.86
N THR A 65 -48.56 -4.89 7.87
CA THR A 65 -49.41 -4.05 7.02
C THR A 65 -50.19 -4.84 5.96
N ILE A 66 -49.64 -5.92 5.39
CA ILE A 66 -50.36 -6.69 4.35
C ILE A 66 -51.50 -7.55 4.95
N THR A 67 -51.33 -8.04 6.18
CA THR A 67 -52.37 -8.83 6.89
C THR A 67 -53.39 -7.95 7.61
N GLY A 68 -52.96 -6.81 8.17
CA GLY A 68 -53.85 -5.87 8.85
C GLY A 68 -54.80 -5.10 7.93
N VAL A 69 -54.33 -4.68 6.75
CA VAL A 69 -55.14 -3.88 5.79
C VAL A 69 -56.23 -4.74 5.12
N LEU A 70 -55.94 -6.01 4.82
CA LEU A 70 -56.94 -6.91 4.23
C LEU A 70 -58.06 -7.28 5.23
N PHE A 71 -57.74 -7.37 6.52
CA PHE A 71 -58.72 -7.66 7.58
C PHE A 71 -59.57 -6.44 7.96
N THR A 72 -59.00 -5.22 7.94
CA THR A 72 -59.73 -3.99 8.24
C THR A 72 -60.62 -3.51 7.09
N ALA A 73 -60.24 -3.74 5.83
CA ALA A 73 -61.03 -3.36 4.66
C ALA A 73 -62.36 -4.14 4.52
N LEU A 74 -62.43 -5.38 5.01
CA LEU A 74 -63.64 -6.21 4.95
C LEU A 74 -64.63 -5.92 6.08
N SER A 75 -64.23 -5.18 7.12
CA SER A 75 -65.04 -5.02 8.34
C SER A 75 -65.59 -3.62 8.58
N ARG A 76 -65.20 -2.58 7.82
CA ARG A 76 -65.73 -1.21 8.03
C ARG A 76 -66.11 -0.51 6.74
N ASN A 77 -67.40 -0.57 6.48
CA ASN A 77 -68.12 0.34 5.62
C ASN A 77 -68.21 1.72 6.31
N CYS A 78 -67.15 2.53 6.28
CA CYS A 78 -67.16 3.88 6.86
C CYS A 78 -66.34 4.87 6.03
N LEU A 79 -67.06 5.79 5.38
CA LEU A 79 -66.55 7.02 4.77
C LEU A 79 -66.45 8.09 5.88
N SER A 80 -65.24 8.45 6.32
CA SER A 80 -65.00 9.73 6.97
C SER A 80 -63.52 10.09 7.04
N THR A 81 -63.26 11.32 6.62
CA THR A 81 -62.11 12.17 6.89
C THR A 81 -61.60 12.06 8.34
N ALA A 82 -60.32 11.74 8.52
CA ALA A 82 -59.62 11.99 9.77
C ALA A 82 -58.12 12.16 9.49
N ASP A 83 -57.61 13.27 10.01
CA ASP A 83 -56.27 13.82 9.85
C ASP A 83 -55.16 12.88 10.32
N ILE A 84 -54.08 12.79 9.54
CA ILE A 84 -52.83 12.13 9.94
C ILE A 84 -51.79 13.23 10.16
N PRO A 85 -51.31 13.49 11.39
CA PRO A 85 -50.23 14.44 11.62
C PRO A 85 -48.88 13.72 11.44
N VAL A 86 -48.32 13.73 10.22
CA VAL A 86 -47.00 13.12 9.91
C VAL A 86 -45.88 14.17 9.79
N LYS A 87 -46.16 15.45 10.02
CA LYS A 87 -45.35 16.51 9.40
C LYS A 87 -44.20 17.12 10.22
N MET A 88 -43.86 16.59 11.41
CA MET A 88 -42.91 17.27 12.31
C MET A 88 -41.63 16.49 12.64
N GLU A 89 -41.66 15.16 12.66
CA GLU A 89 -40.48 14.33 12.96
C GLU A 89 -39.50 14.20 11.78
N THR A 90 -39.98 14.42 10.55
CA THR A 90 -39.18 14.31 9.31
C THR A 90 -38.05 15.32 9.21
N SER A 91 -38.15 16.46 9.90
CA SER A 91 -37.20 17.57 9.76
C SER A 91 -35.87 17.35 10.49
N LEU A 92 -35.86 16.56 11.56
CA LEU A 92 -34.65 16.24 12.31
C LEU A 92 -33.89 15.08 11.64
N GLU A 93 -34.60 14.04 11.23
CA GLU A 93 -34.00 12.92 10.50
C GLU A 93 -33.36 13.37 9.19
N LEU A 94 -34.01 14.26 8.42
CA LEU A 94 -33.45 14.81 7.18
C LEU A 94 -32.13 15.57 7.42
N ARG A 95 -32.02 16.30 8.54
CA ARG A 95 -30.76 16.98 8.91
C ARG A 95 -29.66 15.99 9.25
N GLU A 96 -29.99 14.91 9.96
CA GLU A 96 -29.03 13.83 10.25
C GLU A 96 -28.59 13.07 8.98
N TYR A 97 -29.49 12.91 7.99
CA TYR A 97 -29.13 12.36 6.68
C TYR A 97 -28.25 13.32 5.89
N GLU A 98 -28.54 14.62 5.91
CA GLU A 98 -27.71 15.64 5.27
C GLU A 98 -26.29 15.66 5.86
N THR A 99 -26.15 15.63 7.19
CA THR A 99 -24.83 15.56 7.84
C THR A 99 -24.08 14.28 7.50
N ARG A 100 -24.76 13.12 7.47
CA ARG A 100 -24.14 11.84 7.06
C ARG A 100 -23.69 11.87 5.60
N ILE A 101 -24.45 12.52 4.71
CA ILE A 101 -24.07 12.67 3.31
C ILE A 101 -22.85 13.60 3.18
N GLU A 102 -22.76 14.68 3.95
CA GLU A 102 -21.62 15.57 3.98
C GLU A 102 -20.35 14.88 4.53
N GLU A 103 -20.48 14.08 5.58
CA GLU A 103 -19.40 13.25 6.13
C GLU A 103 -18.90 12.22 5.11
N LEU A 104 -19.81 11.55 4.40
CA LEU A 104 -19.45 10.62 3.33
C LEU A 104 -18.72 11.32 2.19
N ARG A 105 -19.20 12.48 1.73
CA ARG A 105 -18.52 13.29 0.70
C ARG A 105 -17.13 13.73 1.14
N ALA A 106 -16.97 14.10 2.42
CA ALA A 106 -15.66 14.45 2.97
C ALA A 106 -14.72 13.23 2.97
N SER A 107 -15.21 12.05 3.35
CA SER A 107 -14.43 10.80 3.29
C SER A 107 -14.08 10.40 1.85
N GLU A 108 -14.99 10.51 0.91
CA GLU A 108 -14.75 10.22 -0.52
C GLU A 108 -13.66 11.14 -1.10
N LYS A 109 -13.69 12.43 -0.74
CA LYS A 109 -12.65 13.38 -1.13
C LYS A 109 -11.29 13.00 -0.54
N LEU A 110 -11.22 12.67 0.74
CA LEU A 110 -9.99 12.20 1.38
C LEU A 110 -9.45 10.91 0.75
N LEU A 111 -10.33 9.98 0.36
CA LEU A 111 -9.96 8.76 -0.36
C LEU A 111 -9.38 9.07 -1.75
N ALA A 112 -9.98 10.01 -2.48
CA ALA A 112 -9.46 10.45 -3.78
C ALA A 112 -8.07 11.09 -3.64
N GLU A 113 -7.89 12.00 -2.69
CA GLU A 113 -6.60 12.62 -2.40
C GLU A 113 -5.54 11.58 -1.99
N LEU A 114 -5.89 10.62 -1.12
CA LEU A 114 -5.00 9.53 -0.74
C LEU A 114 -4.64 8.65 -1.94
N ASN A 115 -5.59 8.30 -2.82
CA ASN A 115 -5.32 7.52 -4.02
C ASN A 115 -4.39 8.25 -4.98
N GLU A 116 -4.60 9.54 -5.21
CA GLU A 116 -3.68 10.38 -5.98
C GLU A 116 -2.27 10.36 -5.36
N THR A 117 -2.15 10.41 -4.03
CA THR A 117 -0.84 10.32 -3.37
C THR A 117 -0.17 8.96 -3.54
N LEU A 118 -0.94 7.88 -3.57
CA LEU A 118 -0.41 6.53 -3.82
C LEU A 118 0.02 6.36 -5.27
N GLU A 119 -0.76 6.86 -6.23
CA GLU A 119 -0.38 6.85 -7.64
C GLU A 119 0.92 7.63 -7.89
N MET A 120 1.07 8.81 -7.30
CA MET A 120 2.31 9.58 -7.37
C MET A 120 3.48 8.83 -6.75
N LYS A 121 3.28 8.15 -5.61
CA LYS A 121 4.29 7.30 -4.99
C LYS A 121 4.66 6.12 -5.88
N LEU A 122 3.69 5.44 -6.48
CA LEU A 122 3.92 4.33 -7.41
C LEU A 122 4.76 4.80 -8.61
N LYS A 123 4.35 5.88 -9.28
CA LYS A 123 5.11 6.48 -10.39
C LYS A 123 6.54 6.84 -9.99
N LYS A 124 6.73 7.41 -8.79
CA LYS A 124 8.07 7.74 -8.27
C LYS A 124 8.92 6.48 -8.04
N THR A 125 8.33 5.42 -7.48
CA THR A 125 9.03 4.14 -7.27
C THR A 125 9.38 3.45 -8.58
N GLU A 126 8.50 3.49 -9.58
CA GLU A 126 8.73 2.94 -10.91
C GLU A 126 9.81 3.71 -11.66
N ALA A 127 9.81 5.05 -11.61
CA ALA A 127 10.86 5.86 -12.22
C ALA A 127 12.23 5.54 -11.63
N LEU A 128 12.32 5.39 -10.30
CA LEU A 128 13.57 5.01 -9.64
C LEU A 128 14.01 3.58 -9.99
N ARG A 129 13.06 2.64 -10.11
CA ARG A 129 13.33 1.28 -10.57
C ARG A 129 13.85 1.29 -12.00
N ALA A 130 13.23 2.04 -12.90
CA ALA A 130 13.63 2.17 -14.29
C ALA A 130 15.01 2.82 -14.44
N GLN A 131 15.30 3.85 -13.64
CA GLN A 131 16.61 4.48 -13.61
C GLN A 131 17.70 3.48 -13.18
N ARG A 132 17.48 2.76 -12.08
CA ARG A 132 18.43 1.75 -11.59
C ARG A 132 18.60 0.61 -12.60
N GLU A 133 17.52 0.18 -13.24
CA GLU A 133 17.58 -0.84 -14.28
C GLU A 133 18.36 -0.34 -15.51
N GLN A 134 18.23 0.92 -15.89
CA GLN A 134 19.01 1.52 -16.97
C GLN A 134 20.50 1.61 -16.62
N GLU A 135 20.83 1.99 -15.39
CA GLU A 135 22.21 2.01 -14.88
C GLU A 135 22.82 0.60 -14.91
N LEU A 136 22.09 -0.40 -14.42
CA LEU A 136 22.51 -1.80 -14.45
C LEU A 136 22.66 -2.33 -15.88
N ARG A 137 21.73 -2.01 -16.79
CA ARG A 137 21.83 -2.35 -18.21
C ARG A 137 23.05 -1.68 -18.86
N GLY A 138 23.37 -0.44 -18.49
CA GLY A 138 24.57 0.28 -18.94
C GLY A 138 25.87 -0.38 -18.47
N MET A 139 25.86 -1.00 -17.29
CA MET A 139 26.95 -1.83 -16.77
C MET A 139 26.99 -3.24 -17.37
N GLY A 140 26.04 -3.59 -18.24
CA GLY A 140 25.94 -4.91 -18.87
C GLY A 140 25.16 -5.94 -18.05
N ILE A 141 24.50 -5.56 -16.97
CA ILE A 141 23.71 -6.48 -16.15
C ILE A 141 22.28 -6.54 -16.69
N ALA A 142 21.82 -7.73 -17.08
CA ALA A 142 20.47 -7.95 -17.60
C ALA A 142 19.53 -8.49 -16.51
N LEU A 143 18.40 -7.82 -16.35
CA LEU A 143 17.31 -8.21 -15.47
C LEU A 143 16.11 -8.68 -16.29
N HIS A 144 15.37 -9.66 -15.77
CA HIS A 144 14.07 -10.08 -16.29
C HIS A 144 12.96 -9.12 -15.83
N ALA A 145 11.78 -9.16 -16.44
CA ALA A 145 10.63 -8.30 -16.08
C ALA A 145 10.27 -8.39 -14.59
N ASP A 146 10.48 -9.56 -13.98
CA ASP A 146 10.19 -9.82 -12.58
C ASP A 146 11.26 -9.28 -11.61
N GLY A 147 12.37 -8.74 -12.13
CA GLY A 147 13.51 -8.25 -11.34
C GLY A 147 14.54 -9.33 -10.99
N ALA A 148 14.36 -10.55 -11.48
CA ALA A 148 15.35 -11.62 -11.37
C ALA A 148 16.57 -11.32 -12.26
N LEU A 149 17.76 -11.63 -11.74
CA LEU A 149 19.01 -11.52 -12.48
C LEU A 149 19.07 -12.61 -13.57
N THR A 150 19.16 -12.21 -14.84
CA THR A 150 19.30 -13.16 -15.96
C THR A 150 20.77 -13.43 -16.26
N GLY A 151 21.64 -12.44 -16.13
CA GLY A 151 23.07 -12.62 -16.35
C GLY A 151 23.84 -11.32 -16.57
N VAL A 152 25.15 -11.46 -16.73
CA VAL A 152 26.07 -10.37 -17.07
C VAL A 152 26.45 -10.49 -18.54
N PHE A 153 26.09 -9.47 -19.32
CA PHE A 153 26.39 -9.33 -20.74
C PHE A 153 27.44 -8.26 -20.94
N ALA A 154 28.29 -8.40 -21.95
CA ALA A 154 29.16 -7.31 -22.36
C ALA A 154 28.30 -6.14 -22.90
N PRO A 155 28.51 -4.89 -22.45
CA PRO A 155 27.74 -3.73 -22.86
C PRO A 155 27.93 -3.48 -24.36
N LYS A 156 26.89 -3.76 -25.14
CA LYS A 156 26.84 -3.42 -26.57
C LYS A 156 26.40 -1.98 -26.73
N VAL A 157 27.33 -1.07 -27.03
CA VAL A 157 27.01 0.33 -27.31
C VAL A 157 26.28 0.40 -28.66
N ARG A 158 24.95 0.58 -28.64
CA ARG A 158 24.16 0.82 -29.85
C ARG A 158 24.45 2.24 -30.37
N ARG A 159 25.21 2.37 -31.45
CA ARG A 159 25.19 3.61 -32.26
C ARG A 159 24.13 3.49 -33.35
N THR A 160 23.22 4.45 -33.37
CA THR A 160 22.23 4.65 -34.42
C THR A 160 22.92 5.07 -35.73
N ASN A 161 22.63 4.29 -36.77
CA ASN A 161 22.77 4.49 -38.21
C ASN A 161 23.35 5.84 -38.70
N LEU A 162 24.68 5.99 -38.66
CA LEU A 162 25.41 6.81 -39.63
C LEU A 162 26.91 6.46 -39.64
N CYS A 163 27.30 5.25 -40.04
CA CYS A 163 28.57 5.07 -40.75
C CYS A 163 28.57 3.77 -41.57
N ILE A 164 28.95 3.92 -42.84
CA ILE A 164 29.20 2.83 -43.78
C ILE A 164 30.66 2.42 -43.56
N SER A 165 30.95 1.71 -42.47
CA SER A 165 32.15 0.89 -42.36
C SER A 165 31.99 -0.11 -41.21
N THR A 166 31.92 -1.37 -41.59
CA THR A 166 31.72 -2.54 -40.75
C THR A 166 32.97 -2.81 -39.89
N PHE A 167 33.16 -2.11 -38.77
CA PHE A 167 34.09 -2.56 -37.70
C PHE A 167 33.56 -2.17 -36.31
N LEU A 168 33.14 -3.21 -35.58
CA LEU A 168 32.90 -3.38 -34.15
C LEU A 168 32.94 -2.13 -33.26
N THR A 169 31.75 -1.69 -32.84
CA THR A 169 31.56 -0.93 -31.60
C THR A 169 31.52 -1.89 -30.40
N ASP A 170 32.65 -2.51 -30.07
CA ASP A 170 32.83 -3.31 -28.86
C ASP A 170 33.91 -2.62 -28.00
N THR A 171 33.58 -2.22 -26.78
CA THR A 171 34.64 -1.87 -25.81
C THR A 171 35.48 -3.12 -25.60
N PRO A 172 36.78 -3.14 -25.97
CA PRO A 172 37.58 -4.34 -25.84
C PRO A 172 37.63 -4.77 -24.38
N ASN A 173 37.41 -6.06 -24.13
CA ASN A 173 37.31 -6.59 -22.78
C ASN A 173 38.16 -7.85 -22.61
N LEU A 174 38.68 -8.05 -21.40
CA LEU A 174 39.36 -9.29 -21.00
C LEU A 174 38.41 -10.08 -20.10
N VAL A 175 38.26 -11.37 -20.39
CA VAL A 175 37.49 -12.29 -19.55
C VAL A 175 38.47 -13.16 -18.78
N ASN A 176 38.34 -13.18 -17.46
CA ASN A 176 39.15 -14.03 -16.61
C ASN A 176 38.66 -15.48 -16.72
N LEU A 177 39.55 -16.39 -17.09
CA LEU A 177 39.26 -17.82 -17.25
C LEU A 177 39.63 -18.66 -16.03
N ASN A 178 40.06 -18.02 -14.93
CA ASN A 178 40.38 -18.73 -13.70
C ASN A 178 39.11 -19.43 -13.15
N GLU A 179 39.25 -20.68 -12.73
CA GLU A 179 38.13 -21.53 -12.29
C GLU A 179 37.86 -21.44 -10.78
N ASP A 180 38.75 -20.79 -10.02
CA ASP A 180 38.63 -20.63 -8.57
C ASP A 180 37.49 -19.64 -8.20
N PRO A 181 36.40 -20.08 -7.54
CA PRO A 181 35.29 -19.21 -7.17
C PRO A 181 35.64 -18.14 -6.12
N THR A 182 36.81 -18.24 -5.47
CA THR A 182 37.29 -17.30 -4.45
C THR A 182 38.37 -16.34 -4.95
N MET A 183 38.57 -16.27 -6.28
CA MET A 183 39.49 -15.34 -6.92
C MET A 183 39.19 -13.87 -6.52
N SER A 184 40.25 -13.10 -6.23
CA SER A 184 40.13 -11.67 -5.89
C SER A 184 40.06 -10.76 -7.14
N GLU A 185 40.21 -11.34 -8.32
CA GLU A 185 40.24 -10.67 -9.62
C GLU A 185 38.82 -10.51 -10.20
N CYS A 186 38.63 -9.53 -11.10
CA CYS A 186 37.35 -9.35 -11.78
C CYS A 186 37.13 -10.42 -12.85
N LEU A 187 35.88 -10.84 -13.04
CA LEU A 187 35.51 -11.76 -14.13
C LEU A 187 35.65 -11.12 -15.52
N ILE A 188 35.39 -9.81 -15.63
CA ILE A 188 35.45 -9.04 -16.88
C ILE A 188 36.15 -7.71 -16.63
N TYR A 189 37.14 -7.38 -17.46
CA TYR A 189 37.83 -6.08 -17.47
C TYR A 189 37.48 -5.31 -18.73
N TYR A 190 36.97 -4.09 -18.60
CA TYR A 190 36.71 -3.20 -19.74
C TYR A 190 37.92 -2.31 -20.00
N LEU A 191 38.52 -2.44 -21.19
CA LEU A 191 39.65 -1.62 -21.61
C LEU A 191 39.12 -0.31 -22.20
N LYS A 192 39.26 0.77 -21.43
CA LYS A 192 38.97 2.13 -21.90
C LYS A 192 40.16 2.65 -22.71
N GLU A 193 39.92 3.62 -23.59
CA GLU A 193 40.98 4.30 -24.34
C GLU A 193 41.99 4.93 -23.37
N GLY A 194 43.28 4.64 -23.56
CA GLY A 194 44.37 5.08 -22.69
C GLY A 194 45.25 3.92 -22.21
N THR A 195 46.16 4.22 -21.28
CA THR A 195 47.00 3.21 -20.63
C THR A 195 46.36 2.79 -19.30
N THR A 196 46.06 1.50 -19.17
CA THR A 196 45.70 0.85 -17.90
C THR A 196 46.96 0.21 -17.34
N ARG A 197 47.31 0.53 -16.09
CA ARG A 197 48.55 0.07 -15.42
C ARG A 197 48.20 -0.73 -14.18
#